data_AF-A0A425VX65-F1
#
_entry.id   AF-A0A425VX65-F1
#
_cell.length_a   1.000
_cell.length_b   1.000
_cell.length_c   1.000
_cell.angle_alpha   90.00
_cell.angle_beta   90.00
_cell.angle_gamma   90.00
#
_symmetry.space_group_name_H-M   'P 1'
#
loop_
_entity.id
_entity.type
_entity.pdbx_description
1 polymer ?
#
loop_
_entity_poly.entity_id
_entity_poly.type
_entity_poly.pdbx_seq_one_letter_code
_entity_poly.pdbx_strand_id
1 'polypeptide(L)'
;MFILLAAIALISVVLSAFTSEVKAVSFGTLMMSPVNGFKDGLGVALFVMVLGGFLAIVNATDALSAGIGALVKRMGGNELKLIPVLMFIFAVLGSTYGFCEETVGFYALLSATMMAAGFDSLTGAMMVLLGAGVGCLGSTVNPFATGIASDVLSSCGIVANQGIVIGLGLVLLVTSYVV
;
A
#
# COMPACT_ATOMS: atom_id res chain seq x y z
N MET A 1 3.41 -4.57 -19.46
CA MET A 1 3.75 -3.15 -19.22
C MET A 1 4.25 -2.44 -20.46
N PHE A 2 5.35 -2.88 -21.11
CA PHE A 2 5.85 -2.23 -22.34
C PHE A 2 4.88 -2.25 -23.53
N ILE A 3 4.11 -3.33 -23.69
CA ILE A 3 3.04 -3.42 -24.70
C ILE A 3 1.94 -2.38 -24.43
N LEU A 4 1.61 -2.14 -23.15
CA LEU A 4 0.61 -1.14 -22.75
C LEU A 4 1.11 0.27 -23.06
N LEU A 5 2.38 0.57 -22.78
CA LEU A 5 3.02 1.85 -23.13
C LEU A 5 3.02 2.09 -24.65
N ALA A 6 3.38 1.07 -25.44
CA ALA A 6 3.36 1.14 -26.90
C ALA A 6 1.93 1.34 -27.45
N ALA A 7 0.94 0.65 -26.87
CA ALA A 7 -0.45 0.81 -27.23
C ALA A 7 -0.98 2.21 -26.91
N ILE A 8 -0.69 2.75 -25.72
CA ILE A 8 -1.06 4.12 -25.32
C ILE A 8 -0.40 5.15 -26.23
N ALA A 9 0.89 4.95 -26.58
CA ALA A 9 1.59 5.83 -27.51
C ALA A 9 0.93 5.82 -28.90
N LEU A 10 0.58 4.65 -29.43
CA LEU A 10 -0.09 4.54 -30.73
C LEU A 10 -1.48 5.18 -30.70
N ILE A 11 -2.26 4.92 -29.64
CA ILE A 11 -3.56 5.55 -29.42
C ILE A 11 -3.43 7.08 -29.36
N SER A 12 -2.43 7.61 -28.65
CA SER A 12 -2.21 9.06 -28.55
C SER A 12 -1.85 9.70 -29.89
N VAL A 13 -1.07 9.01 -30.74
CA VAL A 13 -0.74 9.48 -32.10
C VAL A 13 -1.99 9.49 -32.98
N VAL A 14 -2.79 8.41 -32.95
CA VAL A 14 -4.04 8.34 -33.72
C VAL A 14 -5.03 9.41 -33.26
N LEU A 15 -5.25 9.56 -31.95
CA LEU A 15 -6.17 10.56 -31.39
C LEU A 15 -5.73 12.00 -31.66
N SER A 16 -4.43 12.28 -31.70
CA SER A 16 -3.93 13.62 -32.04
C SER A 16 -4.30 14.07 -33.46
N ALA A 17 -4.65 13.15 -34.35
CA ALA A 17 -5.15 13.46 -35.69
C ALA A 17 -6.64 13.89 -35.69
N PHE A 18 -7.39 13.56 -34.63
CA PHE A 18 -8.83 13.82 -34.52
C PHE A 18 -9.20 14.86 -33.46
N THR A 19 -8.31 15.17 -32.50
CA THR A 19 -8.52 16.20 -31.48
C THR A 19 -7.23 16.97 -31.17
N SER A 20 -7.34 18.30 -31.01
CA SER A 20 -6.23 19.16 -30.58
C SER A 20 -5.93 19.07 -29.08
N GLU A 21 -6.75 18.38 -28.30
CA GLU A 21 -6.54 18.17 -26.86
C GLU A 21 -5.47 17.10 -26.57
N VAL A 22 -5.19 16.20 -27.51
CA VAL A 22 -4.23 15.11 -27.33
C VAL A 22 -2.96 15.39 -28.13
N LYS A 23 -1.83 15.53 -27.43
CA LYS A 23 -0.52 15.69 -28.07
C LYS A 23 0.09 14.33 -28.42
N ALA A 24 0.50 14.15 -29.68
CA ALA A 24 1.19 12.94 -30.11
C ALA A 24 2.44 12.68 -29.28
N VAL A 25 2.60 11.46 -28.76
CA VAL A 25 3.80 11.04 -28.04
C VAL A 25 4.98 10.92 -29.00
N SER A 26 6.09 11.59 -28.69
CA SER A 26 7.33 11.45 -29.47
C SER A 26 8.05 10.14 -29.13
N PHE A 27 8.84 9.61 -30.07
CA PHE A 27 9.65 8.42 -29.85
C PHE A 27 10.59 8.58 -28.63
N GLY A 28 11.19 9.76 -28.47
CA GLY A 28 12.03 10.07 -27.31
C GLY A 28 11.26 10.03 -25.98
N THR A 29 10.03 10.53 -25.96
CA THR A 29 9.17 10.44 -24.76
C THR A 29 8.83 8.99 -24.47
N LEU A 30 8.43 8.20 -25.47
CA LEU A 30 8.12 6.78 -25.32
C LEU A 30 9.28 5.97 -24.72
N MET A 31 10.52 6.22 -25.17
CA MET A 31 11.71 5.56 -24.64
C MET A 31 12.07 6.02 -23.22
N MET A 32 11.79 7.28 -22.88
CA MET A 32 12.06 7.84 -21.55
C MET A 32 10.95 7.58 -20.53
N SER A 33 9.73 7.23 -20.97
CA SER A 33 8.59 6.98 -20.07
C SER A 33 8.89 5.92 -18.99
N PRO A 34 9.50 4.77 -19.29
CA PRO A 34 9.89 3.81 -18.26
C PRO A 34 10.88 4.40 -17.25
N VAL A 35 11.87 5.17 -17.72
CA VAL A 35 12.90 5.79 -16.86
C VAL A 35 12.27 6.82 -15.92
N ASN A 36 11.35 7.63 -16.42
CA ASN A 36 10.61 8.59 -15.60
C ASN A 36 9.70 7.88 -14.59
N GLY A 37 9.01 6.81 -14.99
CA GLY A 37 8.23 5.99 -14.06
C GLY A 37 9.10 5.37 -12.95
N PHE A 38 10.32 4.94 -13.26
CA PHE A 38 11.28 4.51 -12.24
C PHE A 38 11.66 5.65 -11.29
N LYS A 39 11.88 6.87 -11.78
CA LYS A 39 12.15 8.04 -10.93
C LYS A 39 11.01 8.32 -9.97
N ASP A 40 9.76 8.24 -10.45
CA ASP A 40 8.58 8.46 -9.62
C ASP A 40 8.42 7.36 -8.57
N GLY A 41 8.79 6.11 -8.91
CA GLY A 41 8.78 4.96 -8.00
C GLY A 41 10.00 4.81 -7.07
N LEU A 42 11.02 5.70 -7.16
CA LEU A 42 12.26 5.56 -6.39
C LEU A 42 12.03 5.51 -4.88
N GLY A 43 11.08 6.30 -4.37
CA GLY A 43 10.77 6.34 -2.93
C GLY A 43 10.35 4.96 -2.40
N VAL A 44 9.43 4.31 -3.12
CA VAL A 44 8.94 2.96 -2.77
C VAL A 44 10.06 1.93 -2.88
N ALA A 45 10.86 1.99 -3.96
CA ALA A 45 11.97 1.06 -4.16
C ALA A 45 13.03 1.15 -3.04
N LEU A 46 13.39 2.36 -2.60
CA LEU A 46 14.31 2.58 -1.48
C LEU A 46 13.72 2.06 -0.17
N PHE A 47 12.43 2.30 0.09
CA PHE A 47 11.78 1.80 1.29
C PHE A 47 11.82 0.27 1.38
N VAL A 48 11.44 -0.43 0.29
CA VAL A 48 11.48 -1.90 0.23
C VAL A 48 12.90 -2.44 0.44
N MET A 49 13.91 -1.75 -0.10
CA MET A 49 15.31 -2.11 0.09
C MET A 49 15.75 -1.98 1.56
N VAL A 50 15.42 -0.85 2.20
CA VAL A 50 15.70 -0.61 3.63
C VAL A 50 14.99 -1.65 4.49
N LEU A 51 13.75 -1.96 4.17
CA LEU A 51 12.97 -2.98 4.87
C LEU A 51 13.58 -4.38 4.72
N GLY A 52 14.06 -4.73 3.52
CA GLY A 52 14.82 -5.97 3.30
C GLY A 52 16.08 -6.04 4.18
N GLY A 53 16.80 -4.92 4.33
CA GLY A 53 17.95 -4.81 5.25
C GLY A 53 17.56 -4.98 6.72
N PHE A 54 16.45 -4.36 7.14
CA PHE A 54 15.88 -4.53 8.48
C PHE A 54 15.53 -6.00 8.75
N LEU A 55 14.84 -6.67 7.82
CA LEU A 55 14.48 -8.08 7.93
C LEU A 55 15.73 -8.97 8.01
N ALA A 56 16.77 -8.67 7.24
CA ALA A 56 18.04 -9.39 7.30
C ALA A 56 18.68 -9.27 8.70
N ILE A 57 18.69 -8.09 9.31
CA ILE A 57 19.20 -7.88 10.68
C ILE A 57 18.34 -8.63 11.70
N VAL A 58 17.02 -8.52 11.60
CA VAL A 58 16.08 -9.19 12.51
C VAL A 58 16.22 -10.71 12.46
N ASN A 59 16.39 -11.27 11.25
CA ASN A 59 16.63 -12.70 11.08
C ASN A 59 18.02 -13.11 11.57
N ALA A 60 19.06 -12.32 11.30
CA ALA A 60 20.43 -12.62 11.75
C ALA A 60 20.60 -12.53 13.28
N THR A 61 19.74 -11.78 13.97
CA THR A 61 19.77 -11.60 15.43
C THR A 61 18.83 -12.54 16.17
N ASP A 62 18.06 -13.37 15.47
CA ASP A 62 16.96 -14.16 16.04
C ASP A 62 15.97 -13.31 16.88
N ALA A 63 15.96 -11.98 16.68
CA ALA A 63 15.10 -11.07 17.41
C ALA A 63 13.63 -11.39 17.13
N LEU A 64 13.33 -11.87 15.92
CA LEU A 64 12.02 -12.36 15.56
C LEU A 64 11.60 -13.55 16.42
N SER A 65 12.42 -14.61 16.41
CA SER A 65 12.20 -15.85 17.15
C SER A 65 12.02 -15.59 18.65
N ALA A 66 12.89 -14.75 19.23
CA ALA A 66 12.83 -14.36 20.63
C ALA A 66 11.60 -13.50 20.96
N GLY A 67 11.27 -12.53 20.09
CA GLY A 67 10.10 -11.68 20.25
C GLY A 67 8.80 -12.47 20.20
N ILE A 68 8.68 -13.42 19.27
CA ILE A 68 7.50 -14.30 19.16
C ILE A 68 7.40 -15.22 20.37
N GLY A 69 8.51 -15.84 20.79
CA GLY A 69 8.52 -16.67 21.99
C GLY A 69 8.06 -15.92 23.24
N ALA A 70 8.47 -14.64 23.39
CA ALA A 70 7.99 -13.78 24.46
C ALA A 70 6.51 -13.41 24.33
N LEU A 71 6.05 -13.17 23.10
CA LEU A 71 4.66 -12.84 22.79
C LEU A 71 3.73 -14.01 23.12
N VAL A 72 4.02 -15.20 22.60
CA VAL A 72 3.26 -16.43 22.87
C VAL A 72 3.18 -16.71 24.38
N LYS A 73 4.31 -16.58 25.08
CA LYS A 73 4.37 -16.79 26.53
C LYS A 73 3.54 -15.77 27.32
N ARG A 74 3.43 -14.52 26.84
CA ARG A 74 2.57 -13.48 27.45
C ARG A 74 1.10 -13.62 27.09
N MET A 75 0.79 -14.19 25.92
CA MET A 75 -0.59 -14.31 25.43
C MET A 75 -1.37 -15.44 26.11
N GLY A 76 -0.69 -16.45 26.64
CA GLY A 76 -1.26 -17.43 27.58
C GLY A 76 -2.51 -18.14 27.06
N GLY A 77 -2.56 -18.47 25.76
CA GLY A 77 -3.71 -19.15 25.12
C GLY A 77 -4.73 -18.23 24.47
N ASN A 78 -4.43 -16.94 24.28
CA ASN A 78 -5.30 -15.98 23.59
C ASN A 78 -4.68 -15.43 22.30
N GLU A 79 -3.92 -16.26 21.59
CA GLU A 79 -3.19 -15.92 20.37
C GLU A 79 -4.13 -15.39 19.27
N LEU A 80 -5.40 -15.79 19.30
CA LEU A 80 -6.45 -15.32 18.38
C LEU A 80 -6.68 -13.81 18.42
N LYS A 81 -6.41 -13.13 19.55
CA LYS A 81 -6.51 -11.66 19.63
C LYS A 81 -5.42 -10.93 18.83
N LEU A 82 -4.35 -11.62 18.45
CA LEU A 82 -3.26 -11.02 17.68
C LEU A 82 -3.72 -10.62 16.29
N ILE A 83 -4.64 -11.39 15.71
CA ILE A 83 -5.19 -11.16 14.36
C ILE A 83 -5.85 -9.77 14.26
N PRO A 84 -6.92 -9.45 15.02
CA PRO A 84 -7.55 -8.14 14.92
C PRO A 84 -6.59 -7.00 15.32
N VAL A 85 -5.75 -7.18 16.35
CA VAL A 85 -4.83 -6.09 16.76
C VAL A 85 -3.87 -5.71 15.64
N LEU A 86 -3.25 -6.70 14.99
CA LEU A 86 -2.33 -6.44 13.89
C LEU A 86 -3.06 -5.97 12.64
N MET A 87 -4.22 -6.56 12.29
CA MET A 87 -5.04 -6.06 11.18
C MET A 87 -5.39 -4.59 11.38
N PHE A 88 -5.75 -4.18 12.60
CA PHE A 88 -6.08 -2.79 12.91
C PHE A 88 -4.88 -1.86 12.72
N ILE A 89 -3.67 -2.27 13.14
CA ILE A 89 -2.45 -1.50 12.90
C ILE A 89 -2.22 -1.29 11.40
N PHE A 90 -2.32 -2.36 10.61
CA PHE A 90 -2.19 -2.27 9.16
C PHE A 90 -3.30 -1.44 8.53
N ALA A 91 -4.53 -1.49 9.05
CA ALA A 91 -5.65 -0.68 8.58
C ALA A 91 -5.43 0.81 8.86
N VAL A 92 -4.91 1.18 10.02
CA VAL A 92 -4.54 2.57 10.31
C VAL A 92 -3.45 3.04 9.36
N LEU A 93 -2.37 2.26 9.19
CA LEU A 93 -1.27 2.59 8.28
C LEU A 93 -1.75 2.69 6.82
N GLY A 94 -2.61 1.78 6.37
CA GLY A 94 -3.23 1.83 5.05
C GLY A 94 -4.09 3.08 4.87
N SER A 95 -4.87 3.45 5.89
CA SER A 95 -5.78 4.61 5.81
C SER A 95 -5.07 5.95 5.82
N THR A 96 -3.97 6.07 6.57
CA THR A 96 -3.26 7.34 6.73
C THR A 96 -2.10 7.48 5.75
N TYR A 97 -1.28 6.44 5.61
CA TYR A 97 -0.08 6.48 4.79
C TYR A 97 -0.32 5.94 3.38
N GLY A 98 -1.35 5.11 3.17
CA GLY A 98 -1.55 4.40 1.89
C GLY A 98 -0.62 3.21 1.74
N PHE A 99 -0.33 2.54 2.85
CA PHE A 99 0.72 1.53 3.03
C PHE A 99 0.54 0.20 2.26
N CYS A 100 -0.33 0.14 1.25
CA CYS A 100 -0.69 -1.13 0.61
C CYS A 100 0.51 -1.75 -0.12
N GLU A 101 1.22 -0.96 -0.90
CA GLU A 101 2.32 -1.38 -1.76
C GLU A 101 3.57 -1.72 -0.94
N GLU A 102 3.77 -1.03 0.18
CA GLU A 102 4.91 -1.23 1.08
C GLU A 102 4.77 -2.46 1.96
N THR A 103 3.56 -3.04 2.05
CA THR A 103 3.31 -4.23 2.88
C THR A 103 4.03 -5.48 2.40
N VAL A 104 4.54 -5.53 1.17
CA VAL A 104 5.11 -6.74 0.53
C VAL A 104 6.16 -7.44 1.42
N GLY A 105 7.04 -6.67 2.08
CA GLY A 105 8.03 -7.28 2.96
C GLY A 105 7.47 -7.74 4.32
N PHE A 106 6.33 -7.21 4.75
CA PHE A 106 5.66 -7.65 5.98
C PHE A 106 4.97 -9.01 5.82
N TYR A 107 4.64 -9.44 4.61
CA TYR A 107 4.03 -10.77 4.40
C TYR A 107 4.93 -11.88 4.93
N ALA A 108 6.22 -11.86 4.59
CA ALA A 108 7.16 -12.87 5.08
C ALA A 108 7.34 -12.81 6.60
N LEU A 109 7.50 -11.59 7.13
CA LEU A 109 7.68 -11.33 8.55
C LEU A 109 6.49 -11.81 9.39
N LEU A 110 5.27 -11.40 9.00
CA LEU A 110 4.06 -11.74 9.72
C LEU A 110 3.65 -13.19 9.52
N SER A 111 3.90 -13.77 8.34
CA SER A 111 3.70 -15.21 8.13
C SER A 111 4.56 -16.04 9.07
N ALA A 112 5.86 -15.73 9.18
CA ALA A 112 6.75 -16.41 10.12
C ALA A 112 6.30 -16.20 11.59
N THR A 113 5.85 -14.99 11.91
CA THR A 113 5.32 -14.65 13.24
C THR A 113 4.06 -15.45 13.59
N MET A 114 3.10 -15.54 12.66
CA MET A 114 1.88 -16.31 12.85
C MET A 114 2.14 -17.81 12.94
N MET A 115 3.04 -18.34 12.11
CA MET A 115 3.45 -19.75 12.19
C MET A 115 4.02 -20.11 13.56
N ALA A 116 4.91 -19.27 14.08
CA ALA A 116 5.50 -19.49 15.40
C ALA A 116 4.51 -19.26 16.56
N ALA A 117 3.43 -18.50 16.34
CA ALA A 117 2.31 -18.37 17.27
C ALA A 117 1.30 -19.53 17.18
N GLY A 118 1.51 -20.51 16.30
CA GLY A 118 0.67 -21.69 16.14
C GLY A 118 -0.43 -21.58 15.07
N PHE A 119 -0.45 -20.51 14.29
CA PHE A 119 -1.31 -20.35 13.11
C PHE A 119 -0.63 -20.86 11.84
N ASP A 120 -1.33 -20.81 10.70
CA ASP A 120 -0.71 -21.04 9.40
C ASP A 120 -0.08 -19.77 8.82
N SER A 121 0.79 -19.93 7.83
CA SER A 121 1.40 -18.80 7.11
C SER A 121 0.36 -17.95 6.38
N LEU A 122 -0.72 -18.59 5.91
CA LEU A 122 -1.80 -17.92 5.19
C LEU A 122 -2.50 -16.88 6.08
N THR A 123 -2.70 -17.16 7.37
CA THR A 123 -3.28 -16.23 8.34
C THR A 123 -2.42 -14.97 8.45
N GLY A 124 -1.10 -15.11 8.53
CA GLY A 124 -0.18 -13.96 8.57
C GLY A 124 -0.20 -13.14 7.28
N ALA A 125 -0.24 -13.81 6.13
CA ALA A 125 -0.35 -13.14 4.83
C ALA A 125 -1.69 -12.39 4.67
N MET A 126 -2.80 -13.04 5.03
CA MET A 126 -4.15 -12.45 4.92
C MET A 126 -4.34 -11.30 5.90
N MET A 127 -3.74 -11.35 7.08
CA MET A 127 -3.77 -10.27 8.06
C MET A 127 -3.16 -8.98 7.52
N VAL A 128 -2.02 -9.09 6.82
CA VAL A 128 -1.37 -7.96 6.16
C VAL A 128 -2.21 -7.46 4.99
N LEU A 129 -2.68 -8.37 4.13
CA LEU A 129 -3.48 -8.04 2.94
C LEU A 129 -4.79 -7.34 3.31
N LEU A 130 -5.58 -7.95 4.19
CA LEU A 130 -6.88 -7.43 4.60
C LEU A 130 -6.74 -6.18 5.46
N GLY A 131 -5.79 -6.17 6.41
CA GLY A 131 -5.54 -4.99 7.24
C GLY A 131 -5.21 -3.78 6.38
N ALA A 132 -4.15 -3.85 5.56
CA ALA A 132 -3.73 -2.72 4.74
C ALA A 132 -4.77 -2.38 3.65
N GLY A 133 -5.40 -3.38 3.05
CA GLY A 133 -6.45 -3.20 2.04
C GLY A 133 -7.66 -2.46 2.58
N VAL A 134 -8.21 -2.87 3.73
CA VAL A 134 -9.30 -2.16 4.42
C VAL A 134 -8.88 -0.74 4.78
N GLY A 135 -7.63 -0.55 5.23
CA GLY A 135 -7.03 0.75 5.45
C GLY A 135 -7.13 1.65 4.22
N CYS A 136 -6.62 1.18 3.09
CA CYS A 136 -6.65 1.90 1.82
C CYS A 136 -8.06 2.11 1.26
N LEU A 137 -9.02 1.22 1.55
CA LEU A 137 -10.43 1.48 1.23
C LEU A 137 -10.99 2.67 2.05
N GLY A 138 -10.60 2.77 3.33
CA GLY A 138 -10.98 3.89 4.18
C GLY A 138 -10.28 5.21 3.81
N SER A 139 -9.00 5.18 3.46
CA SER A 139 -8.21 6.33 2.95
C SER A 139 -8.52 7.69 3.58
N THR A 140 -8.53 7.78 4.91
CA THR A 140 -8.92 9.01 5.63
C THR A 140 -8.06 10.21 5.26
N VAL A 141 -6.74 10.03 5.28
CA VAL A 141 -5.74 11.07 4.92
C VAL A 141 -4.65 10.50 4.01
N ASN A 142 -4.97 9.43 3.28
CA ASN A 142 -4.05 8.73 2.39
C ASN A 142 -3.56 9.67 1.26
N PRO A 143 -2.27 10.04 1.22
CA PRO A 143 -1.74 10.97 0.23
C PRO A 143 -1.81 10.42 -1.19
N PHE A 144 -1.80 9.09 -1.35
CA PHE A 144 -1.83 8.41 -2.65
C PHE A 144 -3.25 8.23 -3.20
N ALA A 145 -4.28 8.47 -2.40
CA ALA A 145 -5.68 8.37 -2.80
C ALA A 145 -6.43 9.69 -2.59
N THR A 146 -6.84 9.97 -1.35
CA THR A 146 -7.62 11.17 -1.01
C THR A 146 -6.79 12.45 -1.12
N GLY A 147 -5.47 12.38 -0.93
CA GLY A 147 -4.55 13.48 -1.20
C GLY A 147 -4.56 13.91 -2.67
N ILE A 148 -4.24 12.98 -3.58
CA ILE A 148 -4.27 13.24 -5.03
C ILE A 148 -5.65 13.74 -5.48
N ALA A 149 -6.73 13.13 -5.01
CA ALA A 149 -8.09 13.55 -5.35
C ALA A 149 -8.37 15.00 -4.91
N SER A 150 -7.92 15.39 -3.71
CA SER A 150 -8.08 16.75 -3.18
C SER A 150 -7.24 17.77 -3.96
N ASP A 151 -6.03 17.40 -4.37
CA ASP A 151 -5.17 18.25 -5.20
C ASP A 151 -5.78 18.50 -6.58
N VAL A 152 -6.32 17.46 -7.21
CA VAL A 152 -7.02 17.57 -8.51
C VAL A 152 -8.26 18.46 -8.38
N LEU A 153 -9.09 18.27 -7.35
CA LEU A 153 -10.25 19.14 -7.11
C LEU A 153 -9.83 20.61 -6.93
N SER A 154 -8.77 20.85 -6.17
CA SER A 154 -8.23 22.19 -5.94
C SER A 154 -7.74 22.85 -7.24
N SER A 155 -7.15 22.06 -8.15
CA SER A 155 -6.72 22.54 -9.48
C SER A 155 -7.88 22.99 -10.37
N CYS A 156 -9.08 22.44 -10.14
CA CYS A 156 -10.32 22.84 -10.81
C CYS A 156 -11.10 23.93 -10.05
N GLY A 157 -10.54 24.49 -8.98
CA GLY A 157 -11.20 25.53 -8.16
C GLY A 157 -12.26 24.99 -7.20
N ILE A 158 -12.31 23.67 -6.96
CA ILE A 158 -13.26 23.04 -6.03
C ILE A 158 -12.52 22.73 -4.73
N VAL A 159 -12.95 23.35 -3.63
CA VAL A 159 -12.38 23.06 -2.30
C VAL A 159 -13.06 21.83 -1.73
N ALA A 160 -12.30 20.74 -1.56
CA ALA A 160 -12.78 19.54 -0.89
C ALA A 160 -13.02 19.82 0.61
N ASN A 161 -14.16 19.38 1.13
CA ASN A 161 -14.41 19.47 2.57
C ASN A 161 -13.71 18.32 3.29
N GLN A 162 -12.55 18.61 3.87
CA GLN A 162 -11.72 17.63 4.58
C GLN A 162 -12.46 16.89 5.69
N GLY A 163 -13.41 17.55 6.37
CA GLY A 163 -14.21 16.92 7.43
C GLY A 163 -15.12 15.82 6.89
N ILE A 164 -15.72 16.04 5.70
CA ILE A 164 -16.55 15.02 5.03
C ILE A 164 -15.68 13.88 4.50
N VAL A 165 -14.52 14.19 3.89
CA VAL A 165 -13.60 13.18 3.36
C VAL A 165 -13.09 12.26 4.47
N ILE A 166 -12.59 12.83 5.57
CA ILE A 166 -12.12 12.05 6.72
C ILE A 166 -13.28 11.29 7.37
N GLY A 167 -14.46 11.94 7.52
CA GLY A 167 -15.64 11.31 8.11
C GLY A 167 -16.12 10.09 7.33
N LEU A 168 -16.28 10.21 6.01
CA LEU A 168 -16.63 9.10 5.13
C LEU A 168 -15.54 8.03 5.14
N GLY A 169 -14.26 8.43 5.12
CA GLY A 169 -13.15 7.50 5.17
C GLY A 169 -13.12 6.69 6.47
N LEU A 170 -13.44 7.29 7.61
CA LEU A 170 -13.57 6.60 8.89
C LEU A 170 -14.74 5.63 8.89
N VAL A 171 -15.90 6.02 8.34
CA VAL A 171 -17.07 5.14 8.23
C VAL A 171 -16.73 3.92 7.37
N LEU A 172 -16.08 4.12 6.22
CA LEU A 172 -15.64 3.03 5.35
C LEU A 172 -14.61 2.14 6.05
N LEU A 173 -13.60 2.73 6.70
CA LEU A 173 -12.60 1.98 7.45
C LEU A 173 -13.24 1.08 8.51
N VAL A 174 -14.12 1.63 9.34
CA VAL A 174 -14.73 0.88 10.44
C VAL A 174 -15.69 -0.17 9.92
N THR A 175 -16.55 0.16 8.95
CA THR A 175 -17.51 -0.80 8.39
C THR A 175 -16.79 -1.96 7.69
N SER A 176 -15.79 -1.68 6.85
CA SER A 176 -15.00 -2.71 6.17
C SER A 176 -14.10 -3.51 7.11
N TYR A 177 -13.73 -2.97 8.27
CA TYR A 177 -12.94 -3.70 9.27
C TYR A 177 -13.79 -4.67 10.10
N VAL A 178 -15.08 -4.36 10.28
CA VAL A 178 -16.00 -5.18 11.09
C VAL A 178 -16.63 -6.33 10.29
N VAL A 179 -16.78 -6.16 8.97
CA VAL A 179 -17.32 -7.16 8.03
C VAL A 179 -16.25 -8.17 7.63
#